data_AF-A0A1V9YH84-F1
#
_entry.id   AF-A0A1V9YH84-F1
#
_cell.length_a   1.000
_cell.length_b   1.000
_cell.length_c   1.000
_cell.angle_alpha   90.00
_cell.angle_beta   90.00
_cell.angle_gamma   90.00
#
_symmetry.space_group_name_H-M   'P 1'
#
loop_
_entity.id
_entity.type
_entity.pdbx_description
1 polymer ?
#
loop_
_entity_poly.entity_id
_entity_poly.type
_entity_poly.pdbx_seq_one_letter_code
_entity_poly.pdbx_strand_id
1 'polypeptide(L)'
;MGRVRVVLPDRETVGDIVQEHAGAALFKVAHGNKETTWQPSHRAIRVLASAPVADTPQIVELTTAPPTGRMVAATTAISQGDIVFSAPAFSVVLAQAHAQTHCHQCFAKLRGSVVQCGSCQRARYCDRGCMQQHFGLHDAACDALLHLDVLPADFDLVRLALACVVMEIALNNPSVITGLTIHAVVSKETKRYAKYAALLLKHLPPLDRPEWLHVSHITDVFVALRFNAHPIVVDLHSSALGLGIFPDAARMINHACRPTTFPTYNRQTRALNFRAVESLAPGALVTYSYLDVFGFGLLEPRSARHRVLATTFGFECNCGRCAEGDNDATTTLTPCDKLLAQLDDAVQRHQWPLVVAVASQLLAEWQAQRLPTAYPLVYLLHTKIATACRQMNVSDTVAREAAANAAALCGFAS
;
A
#
# COMPACT_ATOMS: atom_id res chain seq x y z
N MET A 1 15.10 20.12 30.88
CA MET A 1 14.69 19.56 29.57
C MET A 1 15.95 19.11 28.85
N GLY A 2 16.15 17.79 28.67
CA GLY A 2 17.35 17.27 28.02
C GLY A 2 17.33 17.60 26.53
N ARG A 3 18.43 18.15 25.99
CA ARG A 3 18.60 18.30 24.54
C ARG A 3 18.69 16.92 23.90
N VAL A 4 17.91 16.70 22.84
CA VAL A 4 17.93 15.47 22.07
C VAL A 4 19.27 15.38 21.32
N ARG A 5 19.97 14.25 21.45
CA ARG A 5 21.28 14.02 20.85
C ARG A 5 21.20 12.90 19.81
N VAL A 6 21.95 13.04 18.71
CA VAL A 6 22.02 12.05 17.64
C VAL A 6 23.47 11.73 17.28
N VAL A 7 23.72 10.46 16.90
CA VAL A 7 25.03 10.01 16.39
C VAL A 7 25.12 10.39 14.93
N LEU A 8 26.12 11.20 14.57
CA LEU A 8 26.44 11.62 13.21
C LEU A 8 27.20 10.50 12.48
N PRO A 9 26.59 9.76 11.54
CA PRO A 9 27.19 8.53 11.02
C PRO A 9 28.38 8.78 10.09
N ASP A 10 28.50 9.98 9.53
CA ASP A 10 29.65 10.42 8.72
C ASP A 10 30.89 10.70 9.58
N ARG A 11 30.72 10.86 10.90
CA ARG A 11 31.77 11.35 11.80
C ARG A 11 31.95 10.52 13.07
N GLU A 12 31.11 9.52 13.31
CA GLU A 12 31.09 8.68 14.52
C GLU A 12 31.02 9.49 15.84
N THR A 13 30.45 10.69 15.80
CA THR A 13 30.35 11.59 16.97
C THR A 13 28.91 11.87 17.37
N VAL A 14 28.68 12.16 18.66
CA VAL A 14 27.37 12.60 19.17
C VAL A 14 27.27 14.13 19.11
N GLY A 15 26.16 14.65 18.60
CA GLY A 15 25.88 16.10 18.56
C GLY A 15 24.48 16.45 19.08
N ASP A 16 24.31 17.70 19.51
CA ASP A 16 23.02 18.24 20.00
C ASP A 16 22.18 18.68 18.79
N ILE A 17 20.89 18.30 18.73
CA ILE A 17 19.96 18.85 17.75
C ILE A 17 19.74 20.34 18.05
N VAL A 18 20.07 21.21 17.10
CA VAL A 18 19.93 22.68 17.22
C VAL A 18 18.68 23.19 16.51
N GLN A 19 18.28 22.51 15.44
CA GLN A 19 17.12 22.91 14.64
C GLN A 19 16.49 21.67 14.01
N GLU A 20 15.16 21.62 14.00
CA GLU A 20 14.38 20.59 13.32
C GLU A 20 13.60 21.25 12.19
N HIS A 21 13.71 20.72 10.97
CA HIS A 21 12.91 21.21 9.86
C HIS A 21 11.54 20.54 9.91
N ALA A 22 10.52 21.29 10.33
CA ALA A 22 9.15 20.84 10.32
C ALA A 22 8.78 20.31 8.91
N GLY A 23 8.31 19.06 8.83
CA GLY A 23 7.83 18.44 7.59
C GLY A 23 8.87 17.81 6.67
N ALA A 24 10.18 17.98 6.90
CA ALA A 24 11.20 17.35 6.05
C ALA A 24 11.81 16.09 6.68
N ALA A 25 11.48 15.80 7.95
CA ALA A 25 12.18 14.78 8.72
C ALA A 25 13.69 15.06 8.60
N LEU A 26 14.14 16.29 8.88
CA LEU A 26 15.55 16.70 8.85
C LEU A 26 15.90 17.42 10.15
N PHE A 27 17.05 17.10 10.76
CA PHE A 27 17.63 17.79 11.89
C PHE A 27 18.95 18.46 11.49
N LYS A 28 19.19 19.65 12.02
CA LYS A 28 20.48 20.33 12.02
C LYS A 28 21.15 20.06 13.36
N VAL A 29 22.42 19.66 13.35
CA VAL A 29 23.15 19.23 14.54
C VAL A 29 24.30 20.19 14.81
N ALA A 30 24.52 20.54 16.08
CA ALA A 30 25.67 21.32 16.51
C ALA A 30 26.79 20.37 16.92
N HIS A 31 27.98 20.58 16.36
CA HIS A 31 29.19 19.90 16.78
C HIS A 31 30.32 20.93 16.92
N GLY A 32 30.73 21.22 18.15
CA GLY A 32 31.62 22.34 18.46
C GLY A 32 30.98 23.71 18.14
N ASN A 33 31.73 24.62 17.51
CA ASN A 33 31.27 25.96 17.09
C ASN A 33 30.82 26.03 15.61
N LYS A 34 30.60 24.88 14.95
CA LYS A 34 30.21 24.83 13.53
C LYS A 34 28.81 24.23 13.39
N GLU A 35 27.98 24.88 12.58
CA GLU A 35 26.70 24.32 12.14
C GLU A 35 26.92 23.24 11.07
N THR A 36 26.24 22.09 11.17
CA THR A 36 26.28 21.07 10.11
C THR A 36 25.17 21.26 9.07
N THR A 37 25.28 20.53 7.95
CA THR A 37 24.20 20.36 6.97
C THR A 37 22.98 19.66 7.60
N TRP A 38 21.81 19.84 6.98
CA TRP A 38 20.58 19.15 7.34
C TRP A 38 20.74 17.62 7.18
N GLN A 39 20.36 16.85 8.21
CA GLN A 39 20.46 15.39 8.24
C GLN A 39 19.09 14.75 8.43
N PRO A 40 18.76 13.63 7.77
CA PRO A 40 17.45 13.01 7.92
C PRO A 40 17.15 12.49 9.34
N SER A 41 15.89 12.61 9.76
CA SER A 41 15.38 12.25 11.09
C SER A 41 15.16 10.74 11.24
N HIS A 42 15.00 10.06 10.12
CA HIS A 42 15.22 8.64 10.00
C HIS A 42 16.75 8.44 9.94
N ARG A 43 17.30 7.85 11.00
CA ARG A 43 18.72 7.41 11.17
C ARG A 43 19.47 7.45 9.83
N ALA A 44 20.46 8.34 9.67
CA ALA A 44 21.06 8.60 8.36
C ALA A 44 21.34 7.29 7.62
N ILE A 45 20.54 7.05 6.58
CA ILE A 45 20.57 5.78 5.89
C ILE A 45 21.86 5.74 5.12
N ARG A 46 22.69 4.73 5.39
CA ARG A 46 23.94 4.56 4.65
C ARG A 46 23.61 4.12 3.23
N VAL A 47 23.63 5.08 2.31
CA VAL A 47 23.52 4.85 0.87
C VAL A 47 24.84 4.26 0.38
N LEU A 48 24.76 3.06 -0.19
CA LEU A 48 25.90 2.37 -0.81
C LEU A 48 26.05 2.78 -2.28
N ALA A 49 24.93 2.95 -2.98
CA ALA A 49 24.87 3.38 -4.37
C ALA A 49 23.55 4.12 -4.64
N SER A 50 23.51 4.94 -5.70
CA SER A 50 22.28 5.60 -6.13
C SER A 50 22.24 5.77 -7.65
N ALA A 51 21.05 5.70 -8.25
CA ALA A 51 20.84 5.88 -9.68
C ALA A 51 19.52 6.62 -9.99
N PRO A 52 19.47 7.47 -11.03
CA PRO A 52 18.22 8.09 -11.47
C PRO A 52 17.18 7.04 -11.89
N VAL A 53 15.92 7.27 -11.55
CA VAL A 53 14.80 6.45 -12.07
C VAL A 53 14.36 7.04 -13.41
N ALA A 54 14.52 6.27 -14.49
CA ALA A 54 14.39 6.76 -15.88
C ALA A 54 13.07 7.49 -16.15
N ASP A 55 11.95 6.95 -15.66
CA ASP A 55 10.61 7.49 -15.91
C ASP A 55 10.07 8.37 -14.77
N THR A 56 10.90 8.66 -13.76
CA THR A 56 10.49 9.49 -12.61
C THR A 56 11.65 10.41 -12.20
N PRO A 57 11.89 11.51 -12.94
CA PRO A 57 13.07 12.36 -12.75
C PRO A 57 13.10 13.09 -11.38
N GLN A 58 11.97 13.13 -10.70
CA GLN A 58 11.82 13.74 -9.37
C GLN A 58 12.27 12.82 -8.23
N ILE A 59 12.68 11.59 -8.52
CA ILE A 59 13.20 10.65 -7.53
C ILE A 59 14.49 9.98 -7.98
N VAL A 60 15.24 9.48 -7.01
CA VAL A 60 16.47 8.69 -7.20
C VAL A 60 16.34 7.37 -6.45
N GLU A 61 16.74 6.28 -7.09
CA GLU A 61 16.90 4.99 -6.41
C GLU A 61 18.14 5.03 -5.54
N LEU A 62 18.00 4.60 -4.29
CA LEU A 62 19.07 4.45 -3.32
C LEU A 62 19.18 2.96 -2.97
N THR A 63 20.38 2.41 -3.10
CA THR A 63 20.72 1.09 -2.58
C THR A 63 21.42 1.24 -1.24
N THR A 64 20.95 0.51 -0.23
CA THR A 64 21.47 0.57 1.14
C THR A 64 21.93 -0.81 1.61
N ALA A 65 22.59 -0.85 2.76
CA ALA A 65 22.89 -2.12 3.42
C ALA A 65 21.59 -2.84 3.84
N PRO A 66 21.60 -4.19 3.94
CA PRO A 66 20.54 -4.94 4.59
C PRO A 66 20.30 -4.42 6.04
N PRO A 67 19.06 -4.49 6.55
CA PRO A 67 17.87 -5.10 5.94
C PRO A 67 17.08 -4.16 5.01
N THR A 68 17.46 -2.89 4.88
CA THR A 68 16.61 -1.88 4.21
C THR A 68 16.66 -1.93 2.68
N GLY A 69 17.77 -2.41 2.09
CA GLY A 69 17.85 -2.71 0.66
C GLY A 69 17.65 -1.48 -0.24
N ARG A 70 16.82 -1.61 -1.28
CA ARG A 70 16.52 -0.51 -2.20
C ARG A 70 15.41 0.37 -1.62
N MET A 71 15.50 1.66 -1.88
CA MET A 71 14.47 2.66 -1.59
C MET A 71 14.55 3.77 -2.64
N VAL A 72 13.59 4.70 -2.61
CA VAL A 72 13.69 5.92 -3.43
C VAL A 72 13.53 7.16 -2.57
N ALA A 73 14.18 8.24 -2.98
CA ALA A 73 14.13 9.55 -2.35
C ALA A 73 13.83 10.63 -3.38
N ALA A 74 13.17 11.71 -2.96
CA ALA A 74 12.91 12.86 -3.80
C ALA A 74 14.23 13.57 -4.16
N THR A 75 14.42 13.94 -5.42
CA THR A 75 15.57 14.73 -5.88
C THR A 75 15.28 16.24 -5.83
N THR A 76 14.00 16.60 -5.85
CA THR A 76 13.50 17.97 -5.79
C THR A 76 12.48 18.12 -4.67
N ALA A 77 12.04 19.35 -4.41
CA ALA A 77 10.86 19.56 -3.57
C ALA A 77 9.61 19.06 -4.31
N ILE A 78 8.69 18.43 -3.59
CA ILE A 78 7.42 17.90 -4.11
C ILE A 78 6.28 18.38 -3.22
N SER A 79 5.20 18.88 -3.82
CA SER A 79 4.08 19.43 -3.06
C SER A 79 3.16 18.31 -2.58
N GLN A 80 2.45 18.59 -1.49
CA GLN A 80 1.39 17.69 -1.01
C GLN A 80 0.33 17.48 -2.11
N GLY A 81 -0.07 16.22 -2.35
CA GLY A 81 -1.04 15.81 -3.37
C GLY A 81 -0.44 15.43 -4.73
N ASP A 82 0.81 15.82 -5.00
CA ASP A 82 1.49 15.50 -6.25
C ASP A 82 1.76 14.00 -6.38
N ILE A 83 1.75 13.48 -7.62
CA ILE A 83 2.18 12.11 -7.90
C ILE A 83 3.70 12.07 -7.86
N VAL A 84 4.25 11.37 -6.87
CA VAL A 84 5.69 11.22 -6.63
C VAL A 84 6.28 10.11 -7.49
N PHE A 85 5.54 9.02 -7.64
CA PHE A 85 5.97 7.82 -8.34
C PHE A 85 4.77 7.13 -8.97
N SER A 86 4.94 6.55 -10.16
CA SER A 86 3.89 5.81 -10.86
C SER A 86 4.49 4.54 -11.44
N ALA A 87 3.89 3.40 -11.14
CA ALA A 87 4.32 2.11 -11.67
C ALA A 87 3.18 1.45 -12.46
N PRO A 88 3.39 1.07 -13.74
CA PRO A 88 2.39 0.33 -14.49
C PRO A 88 2.20 -1.08 -13.89
N ALA A 89 0.96 -1.57 -13.95
CA ALA A 89 0.69 -2.95 -13.57
C ALA A 89 1.36 -3.92 -14.55
N PHE A 90 2.06 -4.92 -14.02
CA PHE A 90 2.38 -6.11 -14.81
C PHE A 90 1.15 -7.01 -14.96
N SER A 91 0.45 -7.26 -13.84
CA SER A 91 -0.86 -7.92 -13.86
C SER A 91 -1.73 -7.41 -12.71
N VAL A 92 -3.06 -7.41 -12.93
CA VAL A 92 -4.08 -7.08 -11.92
C VAL A 92 -5.25 -8.03 -12.07
N VAL A 93 -5.92 -8.33 -10.97
CA VAL A 93 -7.14 -9.15 -10.96
C VAL A 93 -8.19 -8.53 -10.05
N LEU A 94 -9.43 -8.56 -10.51
CA LEU A 94 -10.59 -8.17 -9.71
C LEU A 94 -10.88 -9.24 -8.66
N ALA A 95 -11.00 -8.84 -7.40
CA ALA A 95 -11.29 -9.73 -6.29
C ALA A 95 -12.63 -10.43 -6.47
N GLN A 96 -12.74 -11.66 -5.99
CA GLN A 96 -13.96 -12.46 -6.10
C GLN A 96 -15.19 -11.78 -5.47
N ALA A 97 -15.00 -11.01 -4.38
CA ALA A 97 -16.06 -10.24 -3.74
C ALA A 97 -16.72 -9.21 -4.67
N HIS A 98 -16.00 -8.74 -5.69
CA HIS A 98 -16.44 -7.70 -6.62
C HIS A 98 -16.78 -8.23 -8.02
N ALA A 99 -16.64 -9.54 -8.25
CA ALA A 99 -16.82 -10.15 -9.58
C ALA A 99 -18.21 -9.94 -10.18
N GLN A 100 -19.24 -9.78 -9.35
CA GLN A 100 -20.62 -9.54 -9.80
C GLN A 100 -20.95 -8.06 -9.98
N THR A 101 -20.18 -7.16 -9.36
CA THR A 101 -20.50 -5.73 -9.26
C THR A 101 -19.58 -4.84 -10.09
N HIS A 102 -18.41 -5.33 -10.51
CA HIS A 102 -17.41 -4.56 -11.25
C HIS A 102 -16.95 -5.27 -12.52
N CYS A 103 -16.53 -4.47 -13.50
CA CYS A 103 -15.94 -4.93 -14.75
C CYS A 103 -14.58 -5.59 -14.48
N HIS A 104 -14.37 -6.79 -15.03
CA HIS A 104 -13.11 -7.52 -14.88
C HIS A 104 -11.92 -6.86 -15.58
N GLN A 105 -12.17 -6.01 -16.58
CA GLN A 105 -11.12 -5.31 -17.32
C GLN A 105 -10.78 -3.96 -16.69
N CYS A 106 -11.77 -3.07 -16.55
CA CYS A 106 -11.54 -1.68 -16.17
C CYS A 106 -11.86 -1.37 -14.70
N PHE A 107 -12.38 -2.35 -13.94
CA PHE A 107 -12.71 -2.21 -12.52
C PHE A 107 -13.79 -1.14 -12.26
N ALA A 108 -14.50 -0.67 -13.30
CA ALA A 108 -15.65 0.21 -13.14
C ALA A 108 -16.84 -0.59 -12.60
N LYS A 109 -17.64 0.05 -11.73
CA LYS A 109 -18.90 -0.52 -11.26
C LYS A 109 -19.85 -0.74 -12.44
N LEU A 110 -20.38 -1.94 -12.55
CA LEU A 110 -21.30 -2.32 -13.61
C LEU A 110 -22.64 -1.61 -13.43
N ARG A 111 -23.22 -1.14 -14.55
CA ARG A 111 -24.51 -0.44 -14.59
C ARG A 111 -25.28 -0.90 -15.83
N GLY A 112 -26.59 -1.04 -15.71
CA GLY A 112 -27.45 -1.42 -16.84
C GLY A 112 -27.13 -2.82 -17.39
N SER A 113 -27.21 -2.96 -18.71
CA SER A 113 -26.87 -4.20 -19.42
C SER A 113 -25.35 -4.43 -19.41
N VAL A 114 -24.94 -5.66 -19.07
CA VAL A 114 -23.52 -6.05 -18.97
C VAL A 114 -23.22 -7.18 -19.95
N VAL A 115 -21.97 -7.27 -20.39
CA VAL A 115 -21.49 -8.42 -21.15
C VAL A 115 -20.95 -9.46 -20.17
N GLN A 116 -21.45 -10.70 -20.23
CA GLN A 116 -21.02 -11.81 -19.39
C GLN A 116 -20.45 -12.91 -20.28
N CYS A 117 -19.34 -13.51 -19.85
CA CYS A 117 -18.79 -14.69 -20.53
C CYS A 117 -19.78 -15.86 -20.42
N GLY A 118 -20.18 -16.44 -21.55
CA GLY A 118 -21.11 -17.58 -21.58
C GLY A 118 -20.52 -18.87 -21.03
N SER A 119 -19.21 -19.08 -21.18
CA SER A 119 -18.53 -20.32 -20.78
C SER A 119 -18.36 -20.41 -19.26
N CYS A 120 -17.68 -19.44 -18.64
CA CYS A 120 -17.48 -19.47 -17.19
C CYS A 120 -18.64 -18.87 -16.40
N GLN A 121 -19.48 -18.04 -17.01
CA GLN A 121 -20.54 -17.26 -16.35
C GLN A 121 -20.07 -16.39 -15.18
N ARG A 122 -18.77 -16.15 -15.04
CA ARG A 122 -18.18 -15.38 -13.93
C ARG A 122 -17.67 -14.02 -14.38
N ALA A 123 -16.94 -13.98 -15.49
CA ALA A 123 -16.37 -12.73 -15.99
C ALA A 123 -17.47 -11.83 -16.55
N ARG A 124 -17.49 -10.59 -16.08
CA ARG A 124 -18.44 -9.53 -16.47
C ARG A 124 -17.71 -8.28 -16.92
N TYR A 125 -18.27 -7.60 -17.90
CA TYR A 125 -17.68 -6.43 -18.55
C TYR A 125 -18.72 -5.35 -18.79
N CYS A 126 -18.28 -4.09 -18.82
CA CYS A 126 -19.12 -2.96 -19.21
C CYS A 126 -19.69 -3.14 -20.62
N ASP A 127 -18.84 -3.59 -21.55
CA ASP A 127 -19.14 -3.72 -22.97
C ASP A 127 -18.23 -4.77 -23.63
N ARG A 128 -18.40 -4.95 -24.94
CA ARG A 128 -17.57 -5.87 -25.75
C ARG A 128 -16.12 -5.39 -25.89
N GLY A 129 -15.84 -4.10 -25.77
CA GLY A 129 -14.48 -3.55 -25.81
C GLY A 129 -13.68 -3.98 -24.59
N CYS A 130 -14.26 -3.83 -23.39
CA CYS A 130 -13.67 -4.33 -22.14
C CYS A 130 -13.45 -5.86 -22.19
N MET A 131 -14.40 -6.62 -22.74
CA MET A 131 -14.25 -8.07 -22.91
C MET A 131 -13.08 -8.41 -23.83
N GLN A 132 -12.97 -7.73 -24.97
CA GLN A 132 -11.90 -7.97 -25.95
C GLN A 132 -10.52 -7.64 -25.39
N GLN A 133 -10.38 -6.55 -24.64
CA GLN A 133 -9.11 -6.19 -24.01
C GLN A 133 -8.70 -7.18 -22.89
N HIS A 134 -9.66 -7.79 -22.20
CA HIS A 134 -9.37 -8.82 -21.20
C HIS A 134 -9.18 -10.21 -21.83
N PHE A 135 -9.51 -10.39 -23.11
CA PHE A 135 -9.65 -11.71 -23.72
C PHE A 135 -8.41 -12.58 -23.58
N GLY A 136 -7.21 -12.07 -23.87
CA GLY A 136 -5.99 -12.89 -23.79
C GLY A 136 -5.75 -13.48 -22.39
N LEU A 137 -5.96 -12.68 -21.34
CA LEU A 137 -5.87 -13.15 -19.97
C LEU A 137 -7.05 -14.05 -19.59
N HIS A 138 -8.25 -13.64 -19.99
CA HIS A 138 -9.48 -14.34 -19.66
C HIS A 138 -9.51 -15.72 -20.28
N ASP A 139 -9.18 -15.87 -21.55
CA ASP A 139 -9.24 -17.13 -22.30
C ASP A 139 -8.33 -18.17 -21.64
N ALA A 140 -7.10 -17.77 -21.33
CA ALA A 140 -6.14 -18.61 -20.61
C ALA A 140 -6.61 -18.99 -19.20
N ALA A 141 -7.41 -18.14 -18.54
CA ALA A 141 -7.92 -18.38 -17.20
C ALA A 141 -9.34 -18.97 -17.16
N CYS A 142 -10.10 -18.93 -18.25
CA CYS A 142 -11.55 -19.09 -18.23
C CYS A 142 -11.93 -20.50 -17.76
N ASP A 143 -11.32 -21.51 -18.37
CA ASP A 143 -11.49 -22.90 -18.01
C ASP A 143 -10.75 -23.25 -16.72
N ALA A 144 -9.50 -22.80 -16.59
CA ALA A 144 -8.67 -23.09 -15.43
C ALA A 144 -9.38 -22.75 -14.11
N LEU A 145 -10.01 -21.57 -14.03
CA LEU A 145 -10.72 -21.10 -12.83
C LEU A 145 -11.99 -21.89 -12.47
N LEU A 146 -12.54 -22.71 -13.37
CA LEU A 146 -13.67 -23.60 -13.06
C LEU A 146 -13.21 -24.86 -12.31
N HIS A 147 -11.95 -25.23 -12.47
CA HIS A 147 -11.40 -26.49 -11.96
C HIS A 147 -10.47 -26.32 -10.75
N LEU A 148 -10.33 -25.09 -10.24
CA LEU A 148 -9.47 -24.79 -9.09
C LEU A 148 -10.17 -25.14 -7.77
N ASP A 149 -9.75 -26.26 -7.16
CA ASP A 149 -9.97 -26.56 -5.75
C ASP A 149 -8.94 -25.81 -4.88
N VAL A 150 -9.25 -24.55 -4.56
CA VAL A 150 -8.40 -23.66 -3.78
C VAL A 150 -9.17 -23.09 -2.59
N LEU A 151 -8.45 -22.74 -1.52
CA LEU A 151 -9.08 -22.15 -0.35
C LEU A 151 -9.65 -20.77 -0.69
N PRO A 152 -10.83 -20.40 -0.18
CA PRO A 152 -11.42 -19.08 -0.44
C PRO A 152 -10.47 -17.92 -0.13
N ALA A 153 -9.67 -18.03 0.93
CA ALA A 153 -8.71 -17.01 1.35
C ALA A 153 -7.54 -16.82 0.36
N ASP A 154 -7.20 -17.85 -0.42
CA ASP A 154 -6.08 -17.80 -1.39
C ASP A 154 -6.58 -17.49 -2.81
N PHE A 155 -7.90 -17.43 -3.02
CA PHE A 155 -8.51 -17.42 -4.35
C PHE A 155 -8.02 -16.26 -5.23
N ASP A 156 -7.96 -15.04 -4.68
CA ASP A 156 -7.50 -13.86 -5.41
C ASP A 156 -5.98 -13.88 -5.66
N LEU A 157 -5.19 -14.45 -4.74
CA LEU A 157 -3.74 -14.65 -4.94
C LEU A 157 -3.47 -15.66 -6.05
N VAL A 158 -4.22 -16.77 -6.10
CA VAL A 158 -4.12 -17.77 -7.17
C VAL A 158 -4.49 -17.17 -8.53
N ARG A 159 -5.53 -16.33 -8.58
CA ARG A 159 -5.89 -15.60 -9.80
C ARG A 159 -4.79 -14.64 -10.23
N LEU A 160 -4.17 -13.92 -9.29
CA LEU A 160 -3.06 -13.02 -9.61
C LEU A 160 -1.83 -13.80 -10.11
N ALA A 161 -1.52 -14.95 -9.50
CA ALA A 161 -0.42 -15.82 -9.94
C ALA A 161 -0.65 -16.35 -11.36
N LEU A 162 -1.87 -16.82 -11.65
CA LEU A 162 -2.25 -17.22 -13.00
C LEU A 162 -2.11 -16.05 -13.99
N ALA A 163 -2.59 -14.85 -13.61
CA ALA A 163 -2.49 -13.68 -14.45
C ALA A 163 -1.04 -13.25 -14.71
N CYS A 164 -0.18 -13.36 -13.69
CA CYS A 164 1.26 -13.12 -13.81
C CYS A 164 1.89 -14.10 -14.80
N VAL A 165 1.67 -15.41 -14.63
CA VAL A 165 2.24 -16.45 -15.50
C VAL A 165 1.77 -16.31 -16.95
N VAL A 166 0.48 -16.01 -17.18
CA VAL A 166 -0.05 -15.77 -18.53
C VAL A 166 0.64 -14.57 -19.19
N MET A 167 0.88 -13.50 -18.44
CA MET A 167 1.61 -12.33 -18.94
C MET A 167 3.09 -12.64 -19.20
N GLU A 168 3.75 -13.44 -18.35
CA GLU A 168 5.14 -13.89 -18.58
C GLU A 168 5.26 -14.74 -19.85
N ILE A 169 4.29 -15.63 -20.12
CA ILE A 169 4.23 -16.41 -21.36
C ILE A 169 4.01 -15.49 -22.56
N ALA A 170 3.02 -14.59 -22.49
CA ALA A 170 2.68 -13.69 -23.59
C ALA A 170 3.83 -12.74 -23.97
N LEU A 171 4.64 -12.34 -22.99
CA LEU A 171 5.82 -11.47 -23.19
C LEU A 171 7.12 -12.26 -23.35
N ASN A 172 7.08 -13.59 -23.22
CA ASN A 172 8.24 -14.48 -23.12
C ASN A 172 9.32 -13.96 -22.15
N ASN A 173 8.90 -13.54 -20.96
CA ASN A 173 9.75 -12.93 -19.94
C ASN A 173 9.48 -13.55 -18.56
N PRO A 174 10.27 -14.56 -18.14
CA PRO A 174 10.13 -15.20 -16.82
C PRO A 174 10.80 -14.40 -15.69
N SER A 175 11.40 -13.25 -15.98
CA SER A 175 12.23 -12.51 -15.02
C SER A 175 11.49 -11.38 -14.30
N VAL A 176 10.16 -11.30 -14.46
CA VAL A 176 9.36 -10.19 -13.91
C VAL A 176 9.42 -10.16 -12.39
N ILE A 177 9.40 -11.32 -11.75
CA ILE A 177 9.55 -11.47 -10.30
C ILE A 177 11.01 -11.41 -9.82
N THR A 178 11.98 -11.41 -10.75
CA THR A 178 13.40 -11.45 -10.40
C THR A 178 13.78 -10.19 -9.62
N GLY A 179 14.47 -10.37 -8.49
CA GLY A 179 14.86 -9.26 -7.64
C GLY A 179 13.69 -8.61 -6.89
N LEU A 180 12.49 -9.20 -6.85
CA LEU A 180 11.52 -8.85 -5.81
C LEU A 180 12.00 -9.39 -4.45
N THR A 181 11.71 -8.64 -3.39
CA THR A 181 12.10 -9.08 -2.04
C THR A 181 11.20 -10.22 -1.60
N ILE A 182 11.81 -11.31 -1.15
CA ILE A 182 11.11 -12.47 -0.58
C ILE A 182 11.70 -12.79 0.79
N HIS A 183 10.86 -13.31 1.67
CA HIS A 183 11.25 -13.74 3.00
C HIS A 183 11.01 -15.25 3.15
N ALA A 184 11.60 -15.84 4.20
CA ALA A 184 11.42 -17.25 4.48
C ALA A 184 9.92 -17.57 4.68
N VAL A 185 9.38 -18.47 3.86
CA VAL A 185 8.00 -18.94 3.93
C VAL A 185 7.96 -20.27 4.68
N VAL A 186 6.95 -20.45 5.53
CA VAL A 186 6.77 -21.71 6.28
C VAL A 186 6.54 -22.88 5.33
N SER A 187 7.09 -24.04 5.64
CA SER A 187 7.03 -25.24 4.79
C SER A 187 5.62 -25.66 4.37
N LYS A 188 4.63 -25.50 5.25
CA LYS A 188 3.21 -25.80 4.97
C LYS A 188 2.65 -24.91 3.87
N GLU A 189 2.97 -23.61 3.90
CA GLU A 189 2.49 -22.65 2.90
C GLU A 189 3.17 -22.87 1.56
N THR A 190 4.48 -23.14 1.55
CA THR A 190 5.22 -23.48 0.32
C THR A 190 4.66 -24.74 -0.36
N LYS A 191 4.36 -25.80 0.40
CA LYS A 191 3.71 -27.01 -0.13
C LYS A 191 2.33 -26.73 -0.73
N ARG A 192 1.58 -25.81 -0.12
CA ARG A 192 0.27 -25.36 -0.63
C ARG A 192 0.44 -24.62 -1.97
N TYR A 193 1.40 -23.70 -2.07
CA TYR A 193 1.71 -23.03 -3.34
C TYR A 193 2.16 -23.99 -4.43
N ALA A 194 2.98 -25.00 -4.11
CA ALA A 194 3.36 -26.02 -5.08
C ALA A 194 2.16 -26.84 -5.59
N LYS A 195 1.18 -27.15 -4.73
CA LYS A 195 -0.09 -27.78 -5.14
C LYS A 195 -0.85 -26.87 -6.12
N TYR A 196 -0.99 -25.58 -5.81
CA TYR A 196 -1.66 -24.63 -6.69
C TYR A 196 -0.92 -24.44 -8.01
N ALA A 197 0.41 -24.36 -7.98
CA ALA A 197 1.25 -24.29 -9.17
C ALA A 197 1.06 -25.49 -10.10
N ALA A 198 1.00 -26.71 -9.57
CA ALA A 198 0.74 -27.91 -10.36
C ALA A 198 -0.66 -27.90 -10.99
N LEU A 199 -1.68 -27.41 -10.27
CA LEU A 199 -3.03 -27.25 -10.81
C LEU A 199 -3.06 -26.20 -11.93
N LEU A 200 -2.45 -25.03 -11.73
CA LEU A 200 -2.36 -23.99 -12.75
C LEU A 200 -1.65 -24.52 -14.00
N LEU A 201 -0.51 -25.18 -13.86
CA LEU A 201 0.21 -25.75 -15.01
C LEU A 201 -0.60 -26.83 -15.75
N LYS A 202 -1.39 -27.62 -15.02
CA LYS A 202 -2.25 -28.66 -15.62
C LYS A 202 -3.37 -28.04 -16.45
N HIS A 203 -4.01 -26.98 -15.96
CA HIS A 203 -5.20 -26.39 -16.55
C HIS A 203 -4.93 -25.17 -17.44
N LEU A 204 -3.72 -24.61 -17.41
CA LEU A 204 -3.31 -23.65 -18.42
C LEU A 204 -3.47 -24.30 -19.80
N PRO A 205 -4.12 -23.61 -20.76
CA PRO A 205 -4.25 -24.16 -22.10
C PRO A 205 -2.86 -24.55 -22.63
N PRO A 206 -2.79 -25.55 -23.52
CA PRO A 206 -1.57 -25.89 -24.24
C PRO A 206 -1.28 -24.76 -25.25
N LEU A 207 -1.03 -23.56 -24.74
CA LEU A 207 -0.24 -22.53 -25.40
C LEU A 207 1.14 -23.15 -25.70
N ASP A 208 1.92 -22.52 -26.57
CA ASP A 208 3.34 -22.87 -26.76
C ASP A 208 4.07 -22.69 -25.41
N ARG A 209 4.02 -23.74 -24.57
CA ARG A 209 4.52 -23.71 -23.20
C ARG A 209 6.03 -23.52 -23.29
N PRO A 210 6.56 -22.40 -22.80
CA PRO A 210 7.98 -22.18 -22.88
C PRO A 210 8.73 -23.23 -22.05
N GLU A 211 9.94 -23.58 -22.47
CA GLU A 211 10.74 -24.60 -21.77
C GLU A 211 11.01 -24.26 -20.30
N TRP A 212 11.05 -22.96 -19.96
CA TRP A 212 11.25 -22.47 -18.60
C TRP A 212 10.03 -22.64 -17.69
N LEU A 213 8.85 -22.93 -18.22
CA LEU A 213 7.61 -22.97 -17.44
C LEU A 213 7.48 -24.30 -16.69
N HIS A 214 7.82 -24.27 -15.41
CA HIS A 214 7.74 -25.42 -14.51
C HIS A 214 6.94 -25.10 -13.25
N VAL A 215 6.53 -26.14 -12.52
CA VAL A 215 5.85 -26.01 -11.22
C VAL A 215 6.69 -25.19 -10.22
N SER A 216 8.02 -25.34 -10.25
CA SER A 216 8.93 -24.55 -9.42
C SER A 216 8.81 -23.05 -9.72
N HIS A 217 8.86 -22.65 -10.99
CA HIS A 217 8.72 -21.25 -11.40
C HIS A 217 7.39 -20.65 -10.93
N ILE A 218 6.27 -21.35 -11.15
CA ILE A 218 4.96 -20.87 -10.70
C ILE A 218 4.90 -20.78 -9.16
N THR A 219 5.59 -21.69 -8.46
CA THR A 219 5.72 -21.62 -6.99
C THR A 219 6.51 -20.38 -6.57
N ASP A 220 7.58 -20.04 -7.28
CA ASP A 220 8.37 -18.83 -7.04
C ASP A 220 7.54 -17.57 -7.29
N VAL A 221 6.68 -17.57 -8.32
CA VAL A 221 5.68 -16.51 -8.55
C VAL A 221 4.75 -16.36 -7.34
N PHE A 222 4.22 -17.45 -6.79
CA PHE A 222 3.38 -17.37 -5.58
C PHE A 222 4.12 -16.76 -4.39
N VAL A 223 5.36 -17.20 -4.15
CA VAL A 223 6.19 -16.68 -3.06
C VAL A 223 6.48 -15.19 -3.26
N ALA A 224 6.80 -14.76 -4.48
CA ALA A 224 7.02 -13.36 -4.79
C ALA A 224 5.74 -12.53 -4.56
N LEU A 225 4.60 -12.96 -5.10
CA LEU A 225 3.32 -12.25 -4.96
C LEU A 225 2.87 -12.13 -3.50
N ARG A 226 3.15 -13.14 -2.67
CA ARG A 226 2.80 -13.13 -1.24
C ARG A 226 3.37 -11.94 -0.46
N PHE A 227 4.50 -11.38 -0.90
CA PHE A 227 5.13 -10.22 -0.27
C PHE A 227 5.00 -8.93 -1.06
N ASN A 228 4.69 -9.02 -2.37
CA ASN A 228 4.82 -7.89 -3.30
C ASN A 228 3.49 -7.52 -3.99
N ALA A 229 2.41 -8.27 -3.77
CA ALA A 229 1.10 -7.91 -4.31
C ALA A 229 0.52 -6.69 -3.58
N HIS A 230 -0.05 -5.77 -4.34
CA HIS A 230 -0.65 -4.54 -3.86
C HIS A 230 -2.18 -4.61 -3.97
N PRO A 231 -2.92 -4.12 -2.97
CA PRO A 231 -4.36 -3.96 -3.07
C PRO A 231 -4.73 -2.88 -4.09
N ILE A 232 -5.78 -3.13 -4.88
CA ILE A 232 -6.28 -2.18 -5.89
C ILE A 232 -7.31 -1.25 -5.25
N VAL A 233 -6.91 0.00 -5.01
CA VAL A 233 -7.75 1.01 -4.37
C VAL A 233 -8.05 2.12 -5.37
N VAL A 234 -9.33 2.33 -5.66
CA VAL A 234 -9.79 3.32 -6.66
C VAL A 234 -10.69 4.40 -6.08
N ASP A 235 -11.18 4.20 -4.86
CA ASP A 235 -11.96 5.15 -4.08
C ASP A 235 -11.78 4.86 -2.58
N LEU A 236 -12.28 5.76 -1.72
CA LEU A 236 -12.22 5.65 -0.26
C LEU A 236 -13.50 5.10 0.36
N HIS A 237 -14.46 4.67 -0.47
CA HIS A 237 -15.79 4.21 -0.02
C HIS A 237 -15.94 2.70 -0.08
N SER A 238 -15.07 2.05 -0.85
CA SER A 238 -15.10 0.63 -1.14
C SER A 238 -13.86 -0.03 -0.56
N SER A 239 -13.98 -1.30 -0.19
CA SER A 239 -12.80 -2.13 0.03
C SER A 239 -11.96 -2.23 -1.24
N ALA A 240 -10.70 -2.67 -1.11
CA ALA A 240 -9.85 -2.92 -2.26
C ALA A 240 -10.59 -3.79 -3.28
N LEU A 241 -10.57 -3.36 -4.54
CA LEU A 241 -11.30 -4.02 -5.63
C LEU A 241 -10.61 -5.30 -6.10
N GLY A 242 -9.35 -5.52 -5.73
CA GLY A 242 -8.53 -6.58 -6.29
C GLY A 242 -7.10 -6.56 -5.79
N LEU A 243 -6.26 -7.34 -6.46
CA LEU A 243 -4.82 -7.39 -6.23
C LEU A 243 -4.08 -7.11 -7.55
N GLY A 244 -2.88 -6.55 -7.44
CA GLY A 244 -2.00 -6.33 -8.57
C GLY A 244 -0.53 -6.50 -8.21
N ILE A 245 0.29 -6.76 -9.21
CA ILE A 245 1.75 -6.73 -9.08
C ILE A 245 2.31 -5.61 -9.94
N PHE A 246 3.10 -4.76 -9.28
CA PHE A 246 3.73 -3.56 -9.83
C PHE A 246 5.22 -3.67 -9.52
N PRO A 247 6.01 -4.36 -10.35
CA PRO A 247 7.38 -4.75 -9.99
C PRO A 247 8.24 -3.57 -9.52
N ASP A 248 8.17 -2.42 -10.20
CA ASP A 248 8.98 -1.26 -9.83
C ASP A 248 8.56 -0.69 -8.47
N ALA A 249 7.25 -0.54 -8.21
CA ALA A 249 6.76 -0.12 -6.90
C ALA A 249 7.16 -1.09 -5.79
N ALA A 250 6.98 -2.39 -6.02
CA ALA A 250 7.31 -3.44 -5.06
C ALA A 250 8.81 -3.50 -4.71
N ARG A 251 9.69 -3.12 -5.65
CA ARG A 251 11.14 -3.06 -5.44
C ARG A 251 11.61 -1.81 -4.72
N MET A 252 10.88 -0.71 -4.87
CA MET A 252 11.39 0.65 -4.60
C MET A 252 10.72 1.35 -3.43
N ILE A 253 9.42 1.15 -3.18
CA ILE A 253 8.69 1.94 -2.20
C ILE A 253 8.56 1.17 -0.89
N ASN A 254 9.34 1.57 0.11
CA ASN A 254 9.41 0.87 1.40
C ASN A 254 8.34 1.32 2.40
N HIS A 255 8.20 0.53 3.47
CA HIS A 255 7.32 0.84 4.58
C HIS A 255 7.84 1.96 5.49
N ALA A 256 6.95 2.84 5.94
CA ALA A 256 7.12 3.63 7.16
C ALA A 256 5.83 3.68 7.99
N CYS A 257 5.95 3.67 9.32
CA CYS A 257 4.81 3.89 10.24
C CYS A 257 4.36 5.37 10.32
N ARG A 258 5.07 6.26 9.63
CA ARG A 258 4.66 7.64 9.32
C ARG A 258 4.97 7.83 7.82
N PRO A 259 4.05 7.41 6.93
CA PRO A 259 4.30 7.35 5.51
C PRO A 259 4.29 8.75 4.89
N THR A 260 5.11 8.93 3.85
CA THR A 260 5.20 10.19 3.07
C THR A 260 4.28 10.17 1.84
N THR A 261 3.82 8.99 1.43
CA THR A 261 2.92 8.81 0.29
C THR A 261 1.76 7.85 0.55
N PHE A 262 0.73 7.93 -0.30
CA PHE A 262 -0.40 7.03 -0.34
C PHE A 262 -0.62 6.45 -1.75
N PRO A 263 -0.77 5.11 -1.91
CA PRO A 263 -0.98 4.50 -3.21
C PRO A 263 -2.45 4.56 -3.69
N THR A 264 -2.65 4.95 -4.95
CA THR A 264 -3.95 4.93 -5.64
C THR A 264 -3.83 4.28 -7.01
N TYR A 265 -4.80 3.44 -7.38
CA TYR A 265 -4.82 2.80 -8.69
C TYR A 265 -5.58 3.63 -9.71
N ASN A 266 -4.89 4.09 -10.75
CA ASN A 266 -5.52 4.76 -11.88
C ASN A 266 -6.04 3.72 -12.89
N ARG A 267 -7.36 3.60 -12.99
CA ARG A 267 -8.03 2.65 -13.90
C ARG A 267 -7.77 2.90 -15.39
N GLN A 268 -7.51 4.15 -15.78
CA GLN A 268 -7.28 4.51 -17.19
C GLN A 268 -5.87 4.13 -17.62
N THR A 269 -4.87 4.53 -16.84
CA THR A 269 -3.46 4.23 -17.15
C THR A 269 -3.03 2.85 -16.68
N ARG A 270 -3.84 2.19 -15.84
CA ARG A 270 -3.54 0.93 -15.16
C ARG A 270 -2.24 0.97 -14.34
N ALA A 271 -1.96 2.13 -13.75
CA ALA A 271 -0.78 2.36 -12.92
C ALA A 271 -1.15 2.53 -11.45
N LEU A 272 -0.23 2.11 -10.57
CA LEU A 272 -0.26 2.43 -9.15
C LEU A 272 0.51 3.74 -8.94
N ASN A 273 -0.22 4.78 -8.53
CA ASN A 273 0.31 6.11 -8.29
C ASN A 273 0.52 6.33 -6.80
N PHE A 274 1.72 6.75 -6.41
CA PHE A 274 2.03 7.15 -5.05
C PHE A 274 1.94 8.66 -4.96
N ARG A 275 0.95 9.17 -4.21
CA ARG A 275 0.73 10.60 -4.02
C ARG A 275 1.31 11.07 -2.70
N ALA A 276 1.96 12.23 -2.70
CA ALA A 276 2.52 12.81 -1.49
C ALA A 276 1.39 13.18 -0.50
N VAL A 277 1.43 12.63 0.71
CA VAL A 277 0.46 12.98 1.78
C VAL A 277 0.94 14.14 2.65
N GLU A 278 2.16 14.61 2.40
CA GLU A 278 2.78 15.81 2.95
C GLU A 278 3.73 16.42 1.90
N SER A 279 4.26 17.61 2.14
CA SER A 279 5.28 18.18 1.24
C SER A 279 6.63 17.51 1.47
N LEU A 280 7.33 17.12 0.40
CA LEU A 280 8.61 16.42 0.47
C LEU A 280 9.74 17.36 0.10
N ALA A 281 10.77 17.44 0.94
CA ALA A 281 12.01 18.14 0.62
C ALA A 281 12.93 17.24 -0.23
N PRO A 282 13.91 17.82 -0.96
CA PRO A 282 14.97 17.02 -1.58
C PRO A 282 15.67 16.12 -0.54
N GLY A 283 15.82 14.84 -0.86
CA GLY A 283 16.35 13.79 0.01
C GLY A 283 15.31 13.09 0.88
N ALA A 284 14.05 13.54 0.92
CA ALA A 284 13.00 12.85 1.65
C ALA A 284 12.67 11.50 1.02
N LEU A 285 12.57 10.44 1.83
CA LEU A 285 12.23 9.11 1.35
C LEU A 285 10.77 9.01 0.93
N VAL A 286 10.52 8.26 -0.14
CA VAL A 286 9.18 7.92 -0.59
C VAL A 286 8.79 6.60 0.05
N THR A 287 7.78 6.64 0.92
CA THR A 287 7.34 5.49 1.72
C THR A 287 5.83 5.42 1.80
N TYR A 288 5.28 4.23 2.05
CA TYR A 288 3.85 4.04 2.34
C TYR A 288 3.62 3.05 3.48
N SER A 289 2.36 2.89 3.95
CA SER A 289 2.04 1.91 4.99
C SER A 289 1.75 0.52 4.41
N TYR A 290 2.42 -0.51 4.92
CA TYR A 290 2.17 -1.91 4.55
C TYR A 290 1.13 -2.57 5.46
N LEU A 291 0.71 -1.89 6.52
CA LEU A 291 -0.11 -2.47 7.58
C LEU A 291 -1.54 -2.68 7.12
N ASP A 292 -2.13 -1.65 6.51
CA ASP A 292 -3.46 -1.69 5.93
C ASP A 292 -3.67 -0.51 4.97
N VAL A 293 -4.67 -0.66 4.11
CA VAL A 293 -5.01 0.33 3.08
C VAL A 293 -5.49 1.65 3.67
N PHE A 294 -6.23 1.63 4.77
CA PHE A 294 -6.93 2.82 5.26
C PHE A 294 -6.16 3.57 6.35
N GLY A 295 -5.15 2.96 6.96
CA GLY A 295 -4.31 3.52 8.01
C GLY A 295 -4.74 3.15 9.43
N PHE A 296 -5.70 2.24 9.62
CA PHE A 296 -6.13 1.82 10.96
C PHE A 296 -4.98 1.22 11.77
N GLY A 297 -4.15 0.39 11.14
CA GLY A 297 -2.98 -0.23 11.75
C GLY A 297 -1.89 0.79 12.12
N LEU A 298 -1.95 2.03 11.62
CA LEU A 298 -1.03 3.08 12.06
C LEU A 298 -1.38 3.61 13.45
N LEU A 299 -2.62 3.47 13.92
CA LEU A 299 -3.01 3.83 15.29
C LEU A 299 -2.62 2.77 16.32
N GLU A 300 -2.35 1.53 15.88
CA GLU A 300 -1.93 0.43 16.75
C GLU A 300 -0.56 0.70 17.40
N PRO A 301 -0.29 0.18 18.61
CA PRO A 301 1.00 0.32 19.30
C PRO A 301 2.18 -0.25 18.51
N ARG A 302 3.40 0.20 18.81
CA ARG A 302 4.62 -0.23 18.11
C ARG A 302 4.74 -1.75 18.03
N SER A 303 4.49 -2.44 19.14
CA SER A 303 4.59 -3.90 19.23
C SER A 303 3.60 -4.62 18.30
N ALA A 304 2.38 -4.11 18.16
CA ALA A 304 1.37 -4.66 17.26
C ALA A 304 1.76 -4.43 15.79
N ARG A 305 2.21 -3.21 15.43
CA ARG A 305 2.71 -2.91 14.08
C ARG A 305 3.91 -3.79 13.72
N HIS A 306 4.90 -3.91 14.61
CA HIS A 306 6.08 -4.76 14.41
C HIS A 306 5.69 -6.24 14.25
N ARG A 307 4.72 -6.72 15.03
CA ARG A 307 4.22 -8.09 14.88
C ARG A 307 3.65 -8.32 13.49
N VAL A 308 2.80 -7.43 12.97
CA VAL A 308 2.23 -7.56 11.61
C VAL A 308 3.31 -7.55 10.55
N LEU A 309 4.28 -6.63 10.64
CA LEU A 309 5.38 -6.51 9.67
C LEU A 309 6.30 -7.74 9.71
N ALA A 310 6.63 -8.24 10.89
CA ALA A 310 7.47 -9.42 11.05
C ALA A 310 6.77 -10.68 10.53
N THR A 311 5.49 -10.88 10.83
CA THR A 311 4.74 -12.08 10.40
C THR A 311 4.37 -12.05 8.93
N THR A 312 4.12 -10.87 8.36
CA THR A 312 3.62 -10.73 6.99
C THR A 312 4.74 -10.48 5.98
N PHE A 313 5.75 -9.72 6.38
CA PHE A 313 6.83 -9.21 5.52
C PHE A 313 8.23 -9.52 6.06
N GLY A 314 8.39 -10.25 7.18
CA GLY A 314 9.69 -10.75 7.61
C GLY A 314 10.72 -9.69 8.01
N PHE A 315 10.31 -8.49 8.42
CA PHE A 315 11.21 -7.43 8.89
C PHE A 315 10.67 -6.68 10.11
N GLU A 316 11.56 -6.02 10.84
CA GLU A 316 11.22 -5.10 11.92
C GLU A 316 11.40 -3.64 11.47
N CYS A 317 10.39 -2.78 11.70
CA CYS A 317 10.45 -1.39 11.27
C CYS A 317 11.39 -0.56 12.15
N ASN A 318 12.25 0.24 11.51
CA ASN A 318 13.18 1.15 12.17
C ASN A 318 12.96 2.62 11.73
N CYS A 319 11.77 2.96 11.24
CA CYS A 319 11.45 4.33 10.80
C CYS A 319 11.53 5.33 11.98
N GLY A 320 11.60 6.63 11.66
CA GLY A 320 11.72 7.70 12.68
C GLY A 320 10.70 7.59 13.80
N ARG A 321 9.42 7.30 13.47
CA ARG A 321 8.38 7.08 14.47
C ARG A 321 8.68 5.91 15.41
N CYS A 322 9.10 4.76 14.89
CA CYS A 322 9.45 3.62 15.73
C CYS A 322 10.71 3.88 16.57
N ALA A 323 11.66 4.67 16.06
CA ALA A 323 12.93 4.99 16.71
C ALA A 323 12.79 6.01 17.85
N GLU A 324 11.91 7.01 17.70
CA GLU A 324 11.57 8.00 18.73
C GLU A 324 10.97 7.34 19.99
N GLY A 325 10.51 6.09 19.87
CA GLY A 325 9.61 5.46 20.82
C GLY A 325 8.22 6.03 20.61
N ASP A 326 7.22 5.18 20.35
CA ASP A 326 5.85 5.65 20.57
C ASP A 326 5.75 6.01 22.06
N ASN A 327 4.89 6.98 22.42
CA ASN A 327 4.49 7.24 23.81
C ASN A 327 3.67 6.05 24.38
N ASP A 328 4.15 4.81 24.20
CA ASP A 328 3.61 3.56 24.70
C ASP A 328 3.66 3.50 26.25
N ALA A 329 4.36 4.44 26.89
CA ALA A 329 4.42 4.58 28.35
C ALA A 329 3.07 4.97 28.99
N THR A 330 2.11 5.44 28.20
CA THR A 330 0.71 5.61 28.64
C THR A 330 -0.12 4.41 28.19
N THR A 331 -0.14 3.38 29.03
CA THR A 331 -1.01 2.18 29.00
C THR A 331 -2.52 2.48 29.06
N THR A 332 -2.95 3.70 28.74
CA THR A 332 -4.33 4.19 28.82
C THR A 332 -5.02 4.32 27.46
N LEU A 333 -4.35 4.04 26.34
CA LEU A 333 -5.01 4.05 25.03
C LEU A 333 -5.89 2.80 24.87
N THR A 334 -7.17 3.02 24.57
CA THR A 334 -8.06 1.95 24.12
C THR A 334 -7.51 1.41 22.80
N PRO A 335 -7.37 0.08 22.60
CA PRO A 335 -6.94 -0.50 21.33
C PRO A 335 -7.78 0.07 20.17
N CYS A 336 -7.13 0.43 19.06
CA CYS A 336 -7.81 1.05 17.92
C CYS A 336 -8.99 0.19 17.46
N ASP A 337 -8.80 -1.14 17.43
CA ASP A 337 -9.86 -2.11 17.13
C ASP A 337 -11.12 -1.94 17.99
N LYS A 338 -10.99 -1.62 19.29
CA LYS A 338 -12.15 -1.42 20.16
C LYS A 338 -12.88 -0.11 19.84
N LEU A 339 -12.15 0.96 19.56
CA LEU A 339 -12.74 2.24 19.14
C LEU A 339 -13.43 2.11 17.78
N LEU A 340 -12.84 1.39 16.84
CA LEU A 340 -13.45 1.11 15.54
C LEU A 340 -14.72 0.27 15.68
N ALA A 341 -14.69 -0.79 16.49
CA ALA A 341 -15.87 -1.59 16.77
C ALA A 341 -16.98 -0.77 17.44
N GLN A 342 -16.63 0.10 18.40
CA GLN A 342 -17.58 1.01 19.03
C GLN A 342 -18.15 2.03 18.04
N LEU A 343 -17.32 2.55 17.14
CA LEU A 343 -17.76 3.49 16.10
C LEU A 343 -18.76 2.82 15.15
N ASP A 344 -18.47 1.61 14.68
CA ASP A 344 -19.35 0.88 13.78
C ASP A 344 -20.67 0.49 14.44
N ASP A 345 -20.62 0.05 15.70
CA ASP A 345 -21.80 -0.23 16.52
C ASP A 345 -22.66 1.02 16.77
N ALA A 346 -22.03 2.15 17.06
CA ALA A 346 -22.72 3.44 17.22
C ALA A 346 -23.39 3.88 15.91
N VAL A 347 -22.74 3.67 14.76
CA VAL A 347 -23.33 3.93 13.44
C VAL A 347 -24.54 3.02 13.19
N GLN A 348 -24.42 1.73 13.45
CA GLN A 348 -25.51 0.76 13.27
C GLN A 348 -26.72 1.04 14.15
N ARG A 349 -26.50 1.50 15.39
CA ARG A 349 -27.56 1.87 16.33
C ARG A 349 -28.01 3.33 16.22
N HIS A 350 -27.52 4.07 15.23
CA HIS A 350 -27.85 5.47 14.98
C HIS A 350 -27.56 6.38 16.20
N GLN A 351 -26.54 6.06 16.99
CA GLN A 351 -26.10 6.83 18.16
C GLN A 351 -25.18 7.97 17.73
N TRP A 352 -25.71 8.95 16.99
CA TRP A 352 -24.94 10.01 16.33
C TRP A 352 -24.01 10.82 17.25
N PRO A 353 -24.38 11.20 18.49
CA PRO A 353 -23.45 11.87 19.40
C PRO A 353 -22.22 11.01 19.73
N LEU A 354 -22.42 9.69 19.87
CA LEU A 354 -21.34 8.75 20.14
C LEU A 354 -20.45 8.56 18.91
N VAL A 355 -21.02 8.55 17.71
CA VAL A 355 -20.26 8.53 16.44
C VAL A 355 -19.30 9.73 16.38
N VAL A 356 -19.79 10.94 16.67
CA VAL A 356 -18.96 12.14 16.69
C VAL A 356 -17.87 12.03 17.75
N ALA A 357 -18.20 11.61 18.97
CA ALA A 357 -17.25 11.50 20.07
C ALA A 357 -16.11 10.51 19.75
N VAL A 358 -16.45 9.29 19.31
CA VAL A 358 -15.45 8.24 19.03
C VAL A 358 -14.61 8.60 17.80
N ALA A 359 -15.21 9.12 16.74
CA ALA A 359 -14.45 9.54 15.56
C ALA A 359 -13.50 10.72 15.86
N SER A 360 -13.93 11.67 16.71
CA SER A 360 -13.09 12.79 17.14
C SER A 360 -11.94 12.31 18.04
N GLN A 361 -12.17 11.31 18.90
CA GLN A 361 -11.11 10.69 19.68
C GLN A 361 -10.05 10.04 18.77
N LEU A 362 -10.47 9.26 17.77
CA LEU A 362 -9.55 8.63 16.82
C LEU A 362 -8.73 9.66 16.03
N LEU A 363 -9.34 10.80 15.64
CA LEU A 363 -8.62 11.91 15.00
C LEU A 363 -7.60 12.57 15.94
N ALA A 364 -7.94 12.73 17.22
CA ALA A 364 -7.02 13.27 18.22
C ALA A 364 -5.83 12.32 18.45
N GLU A 365 -6.07 11.01 18.51
CA GLU A 365 -5.01 9.99 18.60
C GLU A 365 -4.10 10.00 17.36
N TRP A 366 -4.70 10.11 16.17
CA TRP A 366 -3.97 10.26 14.90
C TRP A 366 -3.03 11.47 14.91
N GLN A 367 -3.54 12.63 15.35
CA GLN A 367 -2.76 13.86 15.44
C GLN A 367 -1.67 13.76 16.53
N ALA A 368 -1.96 13.15 17.67
CA ALA A 368 -0.99 12.97 18.76
C ALA A 368 0.22 12.12 18.33
N GLN A 369 0.01 11.17 17.41
CA GLN A 369 1.07 10.35 16.82
C GLN A 369 1.83 11.06 15.67
N ARG A 370 1.46 12.31 15.36
CA ARG A 370 2.00 13.12 14.26
C ARG A 370 1.92 12.40 12.92
N LEU A 371 0.76 11.80 12.64
CA LEU A 371 0.48 11.16 11.37
C LEU A 371 0.01 12.19 10.32
N PRO A 372 0.13 11.88 9.01
CA PRO A 372 -0.21 12.83 7.94
C PRO A 372 -1.65 13.35 8.06
N THR A 373 -1.83 14.66 7.89
CA THR A 373 -3.16 15.30 8.01
C THR A 373 -4.11 14.93 6.87
N ALA A 374 -3.59 14.40 5.77
CA ALA A 374 -4.36 13.87 4.66
C ALA A 374 -4.07 12.39 4.48
N TYR A 375 -5.03 11.55 4.89
CA TYR A 375 -4.93 10.10 4.78
C TYR A 375 -6.34 9.50 4.68
N PRO A 376 -6.53 8.30 4.11
CA PRO A 376 -7.85 7.65 4.05
C PRO A 376 -8.59 7.57 5.38
N LEU A 377 -7.91 7.28 6.49
CA LEU A 377 -8.56 7.25 7.81
C LEU A 377 -9.14 8.63 8.19
N VAL A 378 -8.39 9.70 7.96
CA VAL A 378 -8.84 11.08 8.22
C VAL A 378 -10.11 11.38 7.40
N TYR A 379 -10.11 10.99 6.13
CA TYR A 379 -11.29 11.09 5.27
C TYR A 379 -12.50 10.33 5.86
N LEU A 380 -12.31 9.07 6.24
CA LEU A 380 -13.37 8.21 6.75
C LEU A 380 -13.98 8.77 8.04
N LEU A 381 -13.14 9.19 8.98
CA LEU A 381 -13.57 9.72 10.28
C LEU A 381 -14.34 11.03 10.11
N HIS A 382 -13.82 11.97 9.33
CA HIS A 382 -14.53 13.22 9.06
C HIS A 382 -15.83 13.00 8.27
N THR A 383 -15.88 12.03 7.37
CA THR A 383 -17.12 11.67 6.66
C THR A 383 -18.17 11.11 7.62
N LYS A 384 -17.77 10.26 8.58
CA LYS A 384 -18.67 9.75 9.64
C LYS A 384 -19.17 10.88 10.56
N ILE A 385 -18.30 11.81 10.96
CA ILE A 385 -18.67 13.00 11.76
C ILE A 385 -19.68 13.86 10.97
N ALA A 386 -19.36 14.25 9.74
CA ALA A 386 -20.24 15.07 8.91
C ALA A 386 -21.60 14.41 8.67
N THR A 387 -21.63 13.08 8.54
CA THR A 387 -22.87 12.31 8.40
C THR A 387 -23.68 12.34 9.70
N ALA A 388 -23.05 12.10 10.85
CA ALA A 388 -23.70 12.15 12.16
C ALA A 388 -24.25 13.55 12.48
N CYS A 389 -23.48 14.61 12.23
CA CYS A 389 -23.92 16.00 12.39
C CYS A 389 -25.16 16.29 11.54
N ARG A 390 -25.17 15.85 10.27
CA ARG A 390 -26.35 15.98 9.39
C ARG A 390 -27.58 15.28 9.95
N GLN A 391 -27.43 14.05 10.46
CA GLN A 391 -28.55 13.29 11.06
C GLN A 391 -29.09 13.95 12.34
N MET A 392 -28.26 14.73 13.04
CA MET A 392 -28.66 15.53 14.20
C MET A 392 -29.15 16.94 13.84
N ASN A 393 -29.23 17.29 12.55
CA ASN A 393 -29.51 18.65 12.06
C ASN A 393 -28.51 19.71 12.58
N VAL A 394 -27.26 19.32 12.80
CA VAL A 394 -26.14 20.19 13.19
C VAL A 394 -25.27 20.45 11.96
N SER A 395 -24.94 21.71 11.70
CA SER A 395 -23.98 22.07 10.65
C SER A 395 -22.57 21.76 11.09
N ASP A 396 -21.81 21.08 10.22
CA ASP A 396 -20.40 20.82 10.43
C ASP A 396 -19.64 21.03 9.12
N THR A 397 -19.32 22.29 8.83
CA THR A 397 -18.54 22.68 7.65
C THR A 397 -17.10 22.16 7.74
N VAL A 398 -16.52 22.18 8.95
CA VAL A 398 -15.14 21.79 9.21
C VAL A 398 -14.91 20.33 8.84
N ALA A 399 -15.75 19.39 9.31
CA ALA A 399 -15.57 17.99 8.95
C ALA A 399 -15.77 17.72 7.46
N ARG A 400 -16.72 18.40 6.80
CA ARG A 400 -16.91 18.23 5.35
C ARG A 400 -15.71 18.73 4.55
N GLU A 401 -15.16 19.89 4.92
CA GLU A 401 -13.98 20.47 4.27
C GLU A 401 -12.75 19.60 4.51
N ALA A 402 -12.55 19.11 5.73
CA ALA A 402 -11.45 18.20 6.06
C ALA A 402 -11.55 16.87 5.29
N ALA A 403 -12.75 16.29 5.18
CA ALA A 403 -12.97 15.11 4.34
C ALA A 403 -12.67 15.41 2.86
N ALA A 404 -13.22 16.49 2.31
CA ALA A 404 -12.98 16.87 0.92
C ALA A 404 -11.48 17.07 0.63
N ASN A 405 -10.77 17.75 1.53
CA ASN A 405 -9.33 17.96 1.41
C ASN A 405 -8.54 16.65 1.47
N ALA A 406 -8.84 15.77 2.43
CA ALA A 406 -8.17 14.47 2.54
C ALA A 406 -8.40 13.60 1.29
N ALA A 407 -9.63 13.59 0.75
CA ALA A 407 -9.94 12.89 -0.50
C ALA A 407 -9.19 13.46 -1.70
N ALA A 408 -9.14 14.79 -1.83
CA ALA A 408 -8.42 15.46 -2.92
C ALA A 408 -6.93 15.15 -2.90
N LEU A 409 -6.29 15.29 -1.75
CA LEU A 409 -4.86 15.04 -1.59
C LEU A 409 -4.49 13.56 -1.77
N CYS A 410 -5.37 12.65 -1.36
CA CYS A 410 -5.19 11.22 -1.64
C CYS A 410 -5.52 10.86 -3.11
N GLY A 411 -6.00 11.79 -3.94
CA GLY A 411 -6.27 11.55 -5.36
C GLY A 411 -7.64 10.95 -5.68
N PHE A 412 -8.61 11.12 -4.80
CA PHE A 412 -9.98 10.62 -4.92
C PHE A 412 -11.05 11.72 -5.04
N ALA A 413 -10.64 12.99 -5.19
CA ALA A 413 -11.59 14.03 -5.56
C ALA A 413 -12.16 13.73 -6.96
N SER A 414 -13.50 13.72 -7.02
CA SER A 414 -14.32 13.44 -8.20
C SER A 414 -14.22 14.51 -9.27
#